data_AF-A0A1Y3N8L5-F1
#
_entry.id   AF-A0A1Y3N8L5-F1
#
_cell.length_a   1.000
_cell.length_b   1.000
_cell.length_c   1.000
_cell.angle_alpha   90.00
_cell.angle_beta   90.00
_cell.angle_gamma   90.00
#
_symmetry.space_group_name_H-M   'P 1'
#
loop_
_entity.id
_entity.type
_entity.pdbx_description
1 polymer ?
#
loop_
_entity_poly.entity_id
_entity_poly.type
_entity_poly.pdbx_seq_one_letter_code
_entity_poly.pdbx_strand_id
1 'polypeptide(L)' 'MPIKQKPYRLSKSQTEALKTQLTKLINNKLIEPSNSPWSSPVVLVPKKNKDWRMCVDYRQLNNIT' A
#
# COMPACT_ATOMS: atom_id res chain seq x y z
N MET A 1 -11.82 7.07 -16.56
CA MET A 1 -12.10 5.61 -16.44
C MET A 1 -11.33 5.05 -15.25
N PRO A 2 -11.85 4.03 -14.54
CA PRO A 2 -11.19 3.48 -13.35
C PRO A 2 -9.87 2.80 -13.68
N ILE A 3 -8.83 3.12 -12.91
CA ILE A 3 -7.49 2.54 -13.02
C ILE A 3 -7.36 1.43 -11.97
N LYS A 4 -7.21 0.19 -12.45
CA LYS A 4 -7.01 -1.01 -11.60
C LYS A 4 -5.63 -1.59 -11.83
N GLN A 5 -4.71 -1.30 -10.91
CA GLN A 5 -3.35 -1.82 -10.95
C GLN A 5 -3.18 -3.07 -10.08
N LYS A 6 -2.33 -4.00 -10.55
CA LYS A 6 -1.95 -5.20 -9.81
C LYS A 6 -0.95 -4.84 -8.70
N PRO A 7 -1.02 -5.46 -7.51
CA PRO A 7 0.01 -5.32 -6.49
C PRO A 7 1.39 -5.80 -6.98
N TYR A 8 2.45 -5.16 -6.49
CA TYR A 8 3.81 -5.63 -6.73
C TYR A 8 4.12 -6.92 -5.98
N ARG A 9 5.04 -7.72 -6.51
CA ARG A 9 5.54 -8.93 -5.83
C ARG A 9 6.36 -8.51 -4.61
N LEU A 10 6.02 -9.08 -3.45
CA LEU A 10 6.73 -8.85 -2.19
C LEU A 10 7.43 -10.13 -1.72
N SER A 11 8.55 -9.98 -1.02
CA SER A 11 9.16 -11.08 -0.27
C SER A 11 8.34 -11.42 0.97
N LYS A 12 8.66 -12.55 1.63
CA LYS A 12 7.97 -12.96 2.87
C LYS A 12 8.09 -11.89 3.97
N SER A 13 9.31 -11.39 4.22
CA SER A 13 9.58 -10.35 5.22
C SER A 13 8.83 -9.04 4.92
N GLN A 14 8.79 -8.63 3.65
CA GLN A 14 8.04 -7.46 3.21
C GLN A 14 6.53 -7.62 3.41
N THR A 15 6.00 -8.81 3.12
CA THR A 15 4.57 -9.12 3.29
C THR A 15 4.17 -9.07 4.76
N GLU A 16 5.01 -9.58 5.65
CA GLU A 16 4.78 -9.54 7.09
C GLU A 16 4.79 -8.09 7.61
N ALA A 17 5.80 -7.30 7.22
CA ALA A 17 5.85 -5.88 7.56
C ALA A 17 4.61 -5.11 7.06
N LEU A 18 4.17 -5.39 5.82
CA LEU A 18 2.96 -4.77 5.26
C LEU A 18 1.73 -5.13 6.07
N LYS A 19 1.55 -6.40 6.44
CA LYS A 19 0.42 -6.84 7.27
C LYS A 19 0.40 -6.13 8.62
N THR A 20 1.55 -6.06 9.32
CA THR A 20 1.65 -5.37 10.60
C THR A 20 1.28 -3.89 10.48
N GLN A 21 1.71 -3.22 9.39
CA GLN A 21 1.35 -1.82 9.16
C GLN A 21 -0.14 -1.65 8.81
N LEU A 22 -0.70 -2.50 7.96
CA LEU A 22 -2.13 -2.48 7.65
C LEU A 22 -2.99 -2.65 8.90
N THR A 23 -2.67 -3.62 9.76
CA THR A 23 -3.42 -3.82 11.02
C THR A 23 -3.36 -2.58 11.91
N LYS A 24 -2.20 -1.94 12.04
CA LYS A 24 -2.07 -0.68 12.79
C LYS A 24 -2.94 0.44 12.20
N LEU A 25 -2.94 0.60 10.87
CA LEU A 25 -3.72 1.63 10.20
C LEU A 25 -5.24 1.41 10.33
N ILE A 26 -5.69 0.16 10.23
CA ILE A 26 -7.10 -0.22 10.44
C ILE A 26 -7.51 0.04 11.89
N ASN A 27 -6.69 -0.38 12.86
CA ASN A 27 -6.97 -0.16 14.29
C ASN A 27 -7.04 1.33 14.63
N ASN A 28 -6.19 2.14 13.99
CA ASN A 28 -6.19 3.59 14.14
C ASN A 28 -7.31 4.28 13.35
N LYS A 29 -8.18 3.52 12.65
CA LYS A 29 -9.27 4.01 11.78
C LYS A 29 -8.80 4.99 10.70
N LEU A 30 -7.57 4.83 10.22
CA LEU A 30 -7.01 5.64 9.13
C LEU A 30 -7.37 5.08 7.74
N ILE A 31 -7.62 3.77 7.66
CA ILE A 31 -8.02 3.07 6.43
C ILE A 31 -9.10 2.04 6.75
N GLU A 32 -9.86 1.64 5.74
CA GLU A 32 -10.87 0.58 5.82
C GLU A 32 -10.79 -0.37 4.62
N PRO A 33 -11.25 -1.63 4.75
CA PRO A 33 -11.44 -2.51 3.62
C PRO A 33 -12.45 -1.91 2.63
N SER A 34 -12.13 -1.93 1.34
CA SER A 34 -13.02 -1.42 0.29
C SER A 34 -13.12 -2.39 -0.89
N ASN A 35 -14.23 -2.31 -1.62
CA ASN A 35 -14.46 -3.03 -2.88
C ASN A 35 -14.50 -2.04 -4.05
N SER A 36 -13.45 -1.25 -4.21
CA SER A 36 -13.38 -0.18 -5.21
C SER A 36 -13.01 -0.72 -6.62
N PRO A 37 -13.58 -0.15 -7.70
CA PRO A 37 -13.09 -0.41 -9.05
C PRO A 37 -11.69 0.19 -9.31
N TRP A 38 -11.22 1.08 -8.42
CA TRP A 38 -9.89 1.67 -8.46
C TRP A 38 -8.92 0.92 -7.55
N SER A 39 -7.69 0.70 -8.02
CA SER A 39 -6.62 0.15 -7.17
C SER A 39 -5.26 0.72 -7.55
N SER A 40 -4.50 1.13 -6.52
CA SER A 40 -3.11 1.57 -6.64
C SER A 40 -2.21 0.63 -5.83
N PRO A 41 -1.05 0.22 -6.35
CA PRO A 41 -0.19 -0.73 -5.68
C PRO A 41 0.58 -0.05 -4.55
N VAL A 42 1.08 -0.88 -3.63
CA VAL A 42 1.85 -0.43 -2.47
C VAL A 42 3.33 -0.75 -2.69
N VAL A 43 4.18 0.21 -2.35
CA VAL A 43 5.64 0.11 -2.37
C VAL A 43 6.16 0.18 -0.94
N LEU A 44 7.06 -0.74 -0.59
CA LEU A 44 7.75 -0.74 0.70
C LEU A 44 9.17 -0.20 0.53
N VAL A 45 9.49 0.85 1.27
CA VAL A 45 10.81 1.48 1.25
C VAL A 45 11.52 1.22 2.58
N PRO A 46 12.77 0.74 2.59
CA PRO A 46 13.51 0.53 3.84
C PRO A 46 13.87 1.86 4.49
N LYS A 47 13.65 1.99 5.80
CA LYS A 47 14.11 3.12 6.61
C LYS A 47 15.47 2.80 7.23
N LYS A 48 16.21 3.84 7.60
CA LYS A 48 17.53 3.72 8.26
C LYS A 48 17.48 2.92 9.57
N ASN A 49 16.34 2.91 10.26
CA ASN A 49 16.10 2.17 11.50
C ASN A 49 15.67 0.70 11.29
N LYS A 50 15.92 0.12 10.10
CA LYS A 50 15.52 -1.24 9.70
C LYS A 50 14.01 -1.50 9.65
N ASP A 51 13.19 -0.47 9.80
CA ASP A 51 11.74 -0.55 9.64
C ASP A 51 11.36 -0.29 8.17
N TRP A 52 10.15 -0.67 7.78
CA TRP A 52 9.64 -0.42 6.43
C TRP A 52 8.74 0.81 6.42
N ARG A 53 8.69 1.53 5.31
CA ARG A 53 7.70 2.57 5.06
C ARG A 53 6.80 2.10 3.93
N MET A 54 5.52 1.91 4.25
CA MET A 54 4.46 1.70 3.27
C MET A 54 4.14 3.02 2.56
N CYS A 55 4.27 3.03 1.23
CA CYS A 55 3.86 4.13 0.36
C CYS A 55 2.89 3.59 -0.70
N VAL A 56 1.84 4.34 -1.03
CA VAL A 56 0.94 3.99 -2.13
C VAL A 56 1.42 4.68 -3.40
N ASP A 57 1.53 3.94 -4.50
CA ASP A 57 1.94 4.49 -5.79
C ASP A 57 0.74 5.09 -6.53
N TYR A 58 0.48 6.37 -6.29
CA TYR A 58 -0.59 7.12 -6.94
C TYR A 58 -0.20 7.70 -8.30
N ARG A 59 0.95 7.36 -8.89
CA ARG A 59 1.43 8.03 -10.12
C ARG A 59 0.41 8.00 -11.26
N GLN A 60 -0.22 6.85 -11.53
CA GLN A 60 -1.23 6.80 -12.60
C GLN A 60 -2.51 7.55 -12.24
N LEU A 61 -2.89 7.57 -10.96
CA LEU A 61 -4.04 8.35 -10.49
C LEU A 61 -3.79 9.86 -10.64
N ASN A 62 -2.59 10.31 -10.28
CA ASN A 62 -2.20 11.71 -10.39
C ASN A 62 -2.08 12.19 -11.84
N ASN A 63 -1.83 11.29 -12.80
CA ASN A 63 -1.79 11.67 -14.22
C ASN A 63 -3.18 11.93 -14.83
N ILE A 64 -4.24 11.46 -14.18
CA ILE A 64 -5.63 11.63 -14.65
C ILE A 64 -6.44 12.62 -13.80
N THR A 65 -5.82 13.15 -12.75
CA THR A 65 -6.43 14.09 -11.79
C THR A 65 -5.77 15.44 -11.98
#